data_AF-A0A2H0WLQ7-F1
#
_entry.id   AF-A0A2H0WLQ7-F1
#
_cell.length_a   1.000
_cell.length_b   1.000
_cell.length_c   1.000
_cell.angle_alpha   90.00
_cell.angle_beta   90.00
_cell.angle_gamma   90.00
#
_symmetry.space_group_name_H-M   'P 1'
#
loop_
_entity.id
_entity.type
_entity.pdbx_description
1 polymer ?
#
loop_
_entity_poly.entity_id
_entity_poly.type
_entity_poly.pdbx_seq_one_letter_code
_entity_poly.pdbx_strand_id
1 'polypeptide(L)' 'EKYSSLRIVEMDLPKDVQAVELLYKVYWDEKKFISFDDFYNRYLQKQKNPIENFRKKTTMCKDCYYRGLKARIYRT' A
#
# COMPACT_ATOMS: atom_id res chain seq x y z
N GLU A 1 -15.61 -5.76 -5.49
CA GLU A 1 -15.23 -6.91 -6.35
C GLU A 1 -13.78 -6.89 -6.87
N LYS A 2 -13.27 -5.76 -7.39
CA LYS A 2 -11.96 -5.65 -8.09
C LYS A 2 -10.75 -6.35 -7.45
N TYR A 3 -10.65 -6.37 -6.12
CA TYR A 3 -9.53 -6.99 -5.40
C TYR A 3 -9.94 -8.21 -4.56
N SER A 4 -11.18 -8.68 -4.68
CA SER A 4 -11.73 -9.75 -3.82
C SER A 4 -11.11 -11.11 -4.09
N SER A 5 -10.73 -11.38 -5.35
CA SER A 5 -10.15 -12.67 -5.78
C SER A 5 -8.64 -12.78 -5.52
N LEU A 6 -7.97 -11.68 -5.17
CA LEU A 6 -6.54 -11.67 -4.89
C LEU A 6 -6.30 -12.14 -3.44
N ARG A 7 -5.74 -13.35 -3.29
CA ARG A 7 -5.35 -13.93 -1.99
C ARG A 7 -4.07 -13.33 -1.40
N ILE A 8 -3.27 -12.67 -2.25
CA ILE A 8 -2.02 -11.97 -1.90
C ILE A 8 -2.24 -10.73 -1.02
N VAL A 9 -3.48 -10.52 -0.57
CA VAL A 9 -3.89 -9.39 0.26
C VAL A 9 -3.62 -9.65 1.74
N GLU A 10 -3.31 -10.88 2.12
CA GLU A 10 -3.01 -11.28 3.50
C GLU A 10 -1.52 -11.09 3.87
N MET A 11 -0.78 -10.25 3.13
CA MET A 11 0.61 -9.93 3.48
C MET A 11 0.65 -9.11 4.77
N ASP A 12 1.40 -9.59 5.75
CA ASP A 12 1.71 -8.83 6.95
C ASP A 12 2.73 -7.74 6.62
N LEU A 13 2.27 -6.48 6.66
CA LEU A 13 3.10 -5.33 6.30
C LEU A 13 3.81 -4.81 7.55
N PRO A 14 5.15 -4.66 7.52
CA PRO A 14 5.87 -4.05 8.62
C PRO A 14 5.44 -2.59 8.80
N LYS A 15 5.61 -2.05 10.01
CA LYS A 15 5.10 -0.72 10.39
C LYS A 15 5.53 0.41 9.46
N ASP A 16 6.75 0.33 8.94
CA ASP A 16 7.36 1.29 8.01
C ASP A 16 6.82 1.21 6.57
N VAL A 17 6.08 0.14 6.25
CA VAL A 17 5.37 -0.09 4.98
C VAL A 17 3.86 0.15 5.13
N GLN A 18 3.33 0.32 6.34
CA GLN A 18 1.90 0.55 6.51
C GLN A 18 1.49 1.96 6.05
N ALA A 19 0.33 2.07 5.39
CA ALA A 19 -0.19 3.34 4.90
C ALA A 19 -0.97 4.17 5.95
N VAL A 20 -1.13 3.65 7.18
CA VAL A 20 -1.98 4.23 8.23
C VAL A 20 -1.56 5.66 8.59
N GLU A 21 -0.26 5.92 8.78
CA GLU A 21 0.24 7.26 9.08
C GLU A 21 -0.13 8.25 7.95
N LEU A 22 -0.01 7.82 6.70
CA LEU A 22 -0.33 8.65 5.55
C LEU A 22 -1.84 8.88 5.42
N LEU A 23 -2.68 7.89 5.76
CA LEU A 23 -4.13 8.05 5.81
C LEU A 23 -4.52 9.16 6.78
N TYR A 24 -4.02 9.10 8.02
CA TYR A 24 -4.27 10.15 9.01
C TYR A 24 -3.80 11.50 8.52
N LYS A 25 -2.59 11.59 7.93
CA LYS A 25 -2.11 12.85 7.38
C LYS A 25 -3.03 13.43 6.30
N VAL A 26 -3.50 12.60 5.37
CA VAL A 26 -4.33 13.06 4.25
C VAL A 26 -5.73 13.47 4.70
N TYR A 27 -6.39 12.65 5.52
CA TYR A 27 -7.78 12.85 5.90
C TYR A 27 -7.97 13.70 7.15
N TRP A 28 -7.05 13.62 8.11
CA TRP A 28 -7.15 14.32 9.39
C TRP A 28 -6.45 15.68 9.36
N ASP A 29 -5.19 15.72 8.92
CA ASP A 29 -4.39 16.95 8.93
C ASP A 29 -4.68 17.82 7.71
N GLU A 30 -4.61 17.24 6.51
CA GLU A 30 -4.83 17.96 5.26
C GLU A 30 -6.31 18.12 4.92
N LYS A 31 -7.18 17.27 5.49
CA LYS A 31 -8.63 17.24 5.25
C LYS A 31 -8.99 17.15 3.76
N LYS A 32 -8.25 16.36 3.00
CA LYS A 32 -8.45 16.16 1.55
C LYS A 32 -9.08 14.81 1.26
N PHE A 33 -10.16 14.83 0.49
CA PHE A 33 -10.77 13.62 -0.04
C PHE A 33 -10.21 13.33 -1.44
N ILE A 34 -9.19 12.49 -1.50
CA ILE A 34 -8.56 12.07 -2.75
C ILE A 34 -9.06 10.70 -3.18
N SER A 35 -8.93 10.39 -4.47
CA SER A 35 -9.24 9.06 -4.97
C SER A 35 -8.26 8.02 -4.40
N PHE A 36 -8.67 6.75 -4.40
CA PHE A 36 -7.79 5.66 -3.97
C PHE A 36 -6.50 5.61 -4.82
N ASP A 37 -6.60 5.79 -6.14
CA ASP A 37 -5.43 5.72 -7.01
C ASP A 37 -4.45 6.87 -6.73
N ASP A 38 -4.95 8.08 -6.44
CA ASP A 38 -4.11 9.21 -6.03
C ASP A 38 -3.44 8.95 -4.67
N PHE A 39 -4.20 8.43 -3.71
CA PHE A 39 -3.67 8.03 -2.40
C PHE A 39 -2.57 6.98 -2.55
N TYR A 40 -2.82 5.94 -3.34
CA TYR A 40 -1.88 4.85 -3.57
C TYR A 40 -0.59 5.33 -4.24
N ASN A 41 -0.67 6.21 -5.24
CA ASN A 41 0.51 6.81 -5.85
C ASN A 41 1.33 7.63 -4.85
N ARG A 42 0.65 8.42 -4.01
CA ARG A 42 1.30 9.20 -2.95
C ARG A 42 1.98 8.30 -1.92
N TYR A 43 1.33 7.21 -1.54
CA TYR A 43 1.88 6.18 -0.67
C TYR A 43 3.15 5.55 -1.26
N LEU A 44 3.12 5.14 -2.53
CA LEU A 44 4.29 4.58 -3.23
C LEU A 44 5.47 5.56 -3.27
N GLN A 45 5.20 6.85 -3.47
CA GLN A 45 6.23 7.88 -3.47
C GLN A 45 6.83 8.09 -2.07
N LYS A 46 5.98 8.16 -1.04
CA LYS A 46 6.42 8.42 0.34
C LYS A 46 7.22 7.26 0.93
N GLN A 47 6.82 6.02 0.65
CA GLN A 47 7.41 4.81 1.24
C GLN A 47 8.21 3.96 0.24
N LYS A 48 8.70 4.57 -0.85
CA LYS A 48 9.45 3.90 -1.91
C LYS A 48 10.56 2.97 -1.38
N ASN A 49 11.37 3.46 -0.45
CA ASN A 49 12.51 2.71 0.08
C ASN A 49 12.08 1.53 0.97
N PRO A 50 11.22 1.72 2.00
CA PRO A 50 10.65 0.60 2.76
C PRO A 50 9.99 -0.47 1.89
N ILE A 51 9.17 -0.04 0.92
CA ILE A 51 8.45 -0.94 0.01
C ILE A 51 9.42 -1.77 -0.83
N GLU A 52 10.47 -1.18 -1.39
CA GLU A 52 11.46 -1.93 -2.17
C GLU A 52 12.29 -2.88 -1.30
N ASN A 53 12.67 -2.44 -0.10
CA ASN A 53 13.41 -3.27 0.82
C ASN A 53 12.58 -4.47 1.28
N PHE A 54 11.29 -4.27 1.56
CA PHE A 54 10.38 -5.36 1.89
C PHE A 54 10.18 -6.28 0.70
N ARG A 55 9.95 -5.75 -0.51
CA ARG A 55 9.83 -6.55 -1.73
C ARG A 55 11.05 -7.45 -1.96
N LYS A 56 12.27 -6.94 -1.76
CA LYS A 56 13.51 -7.74 -1.90
C LYS A 56 13.61 -8.87 -0.88
N LYS A 57 13.07 -8.66 0.33
CA LYS A 57 13.00 -9.69 1.38
C LYS A 57 11.92 -10.74 1.06
N THR A 58 10.84 -10.34 0.40
CA THR A 58 9.85 -11.30 -0.08
C THR A 58 10.43 -12.08 -1.26
N THR A 59 10.21 -13.40 -1.30
CA THR A 59 10.53 -14.25 -2.46
C THR A 59 9.56 -14.08 -3.62
N MET A 60 8.70 -13.05 -3.57
CA MET A 60 7.64 -12.80 -4.52
C MET A 60 8.13 -12.14 -5.80
N CYS A 61 7.47 -12.48 -6.91
CA CYS A 61 7.66 -11.77 -8.17
C CYS A 61 7.25 -10.30 -8.02
N LYS A 62 7.95 -9.41 -8.75
CA LYS A 62 7.73 -7.95 -8.66
C LYS A 62 6.26 -7.59 -8.89
N ASP A 63 5.66 -8.11 -9.95
CA ASP A 63 4.27 -7.82 -10.31
C ASP A 63 3.27 -8.37 -9.29
N CYS A 64 3.53 -9.57 -8.78
CA CYS A 64 2.75 -10.24 -7.74
C CYS A 64 2.71 -9.36 -6.48
N TYR A 65 3.87 -8.87 -6.07
CA TYR A 65 4.03 -8.03 -4.89
C TYR A 65 3.24 -6.73 -5.01
N TYR A 66 3.39 -5.95 -6.09
CA TYR A 66 2.65 -4.68 -6.19
C TYR A 66 1.15 -4.86 -6.40
N ARG A 67 0.72 -5.95 -7.06
CA ARG A 67 -0.72 -6.28 -7.15
C ARG A 67 -1.28 -6.59 -5.75
N GLY A 68 -0.58 -7.40 -4.97
CA GLY A 68 -0.93 -7.71 -3.58
C GLY A 68 -0.92 -6.46 -2.70
N LEU A 69 0.11 -5.63 -2.83
CA LEU A 69 0.28 -4.40 -2.05
C LEU A 69 -0.86 -3.41 -2.34
N LYS A 70 -1.16 -3.15 -3.61
CA LYS A 70 -2.28 -2.27 -4.00
C LYS A 70 -3.60 -2.77 -3.42
N ALA A 71 -3.83 -4.07 -3.48
CA ALA A 71 -5.03 -4.70 -2.96
C ALA A 71 -5.10 -4.66 -1.41
N ARG A 72 -3.97 -4.77 -0.70
CA ARG A 72 -3.88 -4.61 0.77
C ARG A 72 -4.15 -3.19 1.22
N ILE A 73 -3.61 -2.19 0.51
CA ILE A 73 -3.89 -0.78 0.82
C ILE A 73 -5.35 -0.44 0.52
N TYR A 74 -5.95 -0.99 -0.54
CA TYR A 74 -7.37 -0.76 -0.86
C TYR A 74 -8.33 -1.24 0.25
N ARG A 75 -7.94 -2.25 1.03
CA ARG A 75 -8.73 -2.79 2.15
C ARG A 75 -8.37 -2.16 3.50
N THR A 76 -7.43 -1.22 3.54
CA THR A 76 -7.07 -0.45 4.75
C THR A 76 -8.00 0.73 4.88
#